data_AF-A0A956CWA7-F1
#
_entry.id   AF-A0A956CWA7-F1
#
_cell.length_a   1.000
_cell.length_b   1.000
_cell.length_c   1.000
_cell.angle_alpha   90.00
_cell.angle_beta   90.00
_cell.angle_gamma   90.00
#
_symmetry.space_group_name_H-M   'P 1'
#
loop_
_entity.id
_entity.type
_entity.pdbx_description
1 polymer ?
#
loop_
_entity_poly.entity_id
_entity_poly.type
_entity_poly.pdbx_seq_one_letter_code
_entity_poly.pdbx_strand_id
1 'polypeptide(L)'
;MRGYVLRYLGRVANGASFPDARAGVPGLLRGLVESRARKHAVAAGFETAHADDVAHVHRLAYLRVRGVPPTSDEPEAVRRAFEEHRDPGAERRAFLGPLLAVLAVLLLLGAGGGAWWWRSTTRAMAGGSASASDEPPTIDELFPPDEAAEEAHPLRPVFADRFPDYTIALDARTRGQEREAPEDVASRRAQIIEALSREAPALLPSTNALLDAAEHFAAATDDRYDDERWINALVAFHDALEEEGVPFHLDAQLTTELRSGRQRVLISTYDVLARRVFVAGDRRIRQIDIRRLDNLNYDRSLLGYTRPEVRYALVRVDRIEGFLVEQVLPSVHAAEESVIVRDYADETGTQWVTDFEGWAHEDLRGEAQAVVAAAIDPRSTGLRDLAAAITRRRNGVRQLSFELRERRIRLRLPRRYRYDTSQLLGIGDVGGQWLGEIRGAERDLRSPPILAAWDAVHAAFGASVAEHEVQHRLDYEDGRLANVPEVLAQYTGETESEDRVNRRAERANAELSAYLSQIARRPAMARTSLIHVASFLMSRDAWRMPEAYAGVALFEAMANEAGIEHAPLIARRRIVRAEVARIYGELRQRYDGEGLSALAGRTWAALYGATLTPIALAR
;
A
#
# COMPACT_ATOMS: atom_id res chain seq x y z
N MET A 1 20.78 25.65 7.74
CA MET A 1 19.49 24.92 7.66
C MET A 1 18.59 25.18 8.87
N ARG A 2 19.00 24.86 10.11
CA ARG A 2 18.22 25.10 11.34
C ARG A 2 17.68 26.54 11.46
N GLY A 3 18.50 27.55 11.16
CA GLY A 3 18.07 28.96 11.17
C GLY A 3 16.97 29.29 10.15
N TYR A 4 16.94 28.64 8.99
CA TYR A 4 15.86 28.83 8.01
C TYR A 4 14.55 28.16 8.46
N VAL A 5 14.64 27.00 9.11
CA VAL A 5 13.47 26.32 9.71
C VAL A 5 12.89 27.19 10.83
N LEU A 6 13.75 27.72 11.71
CA LEU A 6 13.32 28.66 12.77
C LEU A 6 12.68 29.92 12.17
N ARG A 7 13.29 30.54 11.15
CA ARG A 7 12.72 31.72 10.49
C ARG A 7 11.35 31.44 9.86
N TYR A 8 11.19 30.31 9.19
CA TYR A 8 9.93 29.90 8.60
C TYR A 8 8.85 29.71 9.68
N LEU A 9 9.14 28.87 10.69
CA LEU A 9 8.22 28.60 11.80
C LEU A 9 7.87 29.89 12.56
N GLY A 10 8.86 30.75 12.83
CA GLY A 10 8.68 32.01 13.53
C GLY A 10 7.82 33.01 12.76
N ARG A 11 7.86 33.00 11.42
CA ARG A 11 6.96 33.84 10.60
C ARG A 11 5.51 33.38 10.69
N VAL A 12 5.27 32.07 10.53
CA VAL A 12 3.90 31.50 10.62
C VAL A 12 3.35 31.66 12.04
N ALA A 13 4.19 31.46 13.07
CA ALA A 13 3.85 31.69 14.48
C ALA A 13 3.41 33.13 14.81
N ASN A 14 3.82 34.10 13.98
CA ASN A 14 3.42 35.52 14.06
C ASN A 14 2.30 35.88 13.06
N GLY A 15 1.59 34.88 12.52
CA GLY A 15 0.43 35.08 11.64
C GLY A 15 0.77 35.33 10.16
N ALA A 16 2.02 35.18 9.73
CA ALA A 16 2.34 35.27 8.31
C ALA A 16 1.75 34.08 7.53
N SER A 17 1.28 34.33 6.31
CA SER A 17 0.85 33.27 5.41
C SER A 17 2.01 32.32 5.07
N PHE A 18 1.71 31.06 4.70
CA PHE A 18 2.76 30.13 4.25
C PHE A 18 3.56 30.64 3.04
N PRO A 19 2.95 31.28 2.02
CA PRO A 19 3.70 31.95 0.95
C PRO A 19 4.69 33.01 1.46
N ASP A 20 4.28 33.85 2.42
CA ASP A 20 5.14 34.91 2.97
C ASP A 20 6.28 34.35 3.83
N ALA A 21 6.00 33.29 4.60
CA ALA A 21 7.00 32.53 5.33
C ALA A 21 8.03 31.90 4.35
N ARG A 22 7.54 31.34 3.25
CA ARG A 22 8.35 30.72 2.19
C ARG A 22 9.19 31.72 1.40
N ALA A 23 8.69 32.93 1.16
CA ALA A 23 9.41 34.00 0.48
C ALA A 23 10.71 34.40 1.22
N GLY A 24 10.76 34.17 2.54
CA GLY A 24 11.96 34.40 3.37
C GLY A 24 13.05 33.32 3.26
N VAL A 25 12.86 32.30 2.42
CA VAL A 25 13.78 31.16 2.24
C VAL A 25 14.35 31.15 0.82
N PRO A 26 15.68 30.95 0.63
CA PRO A 26 16.30 30.82 -0.68
C PRO A 26 15.67 29.73 -1.53
N GLY A 27 15.46 30.01 -2.82
CA GLY A 27 14.72 29.13 -3.75
C GLY A 27 15.13 27.65 -3.69
N LEU A 28 16.43 27.39 -3.75
CA LEU A 28 16.99 26.02 -3.73
C LEU A 28 16.75 25.25 -2.42
N LEU A 29 16.47 25.96 -1.31
CA LEU A 29 16.25 25.35 0.00
C LEU A 29 14.78 25.32 0.43
N ARG A 30 13.87 25.97 -0.31
CA ARG A 30 12.45 26.11 0.06
C ARG A 30 11.81 24.77 0.41
N GLY A 31 11.89 23.79 -0.50
CA GLY A 31 11.25 22.49 -0.29
C GLY A 31 11.78 21.73 0.93
N LEU A 32 13.10 21.77 1.16
CA LEU A 32 13.72 21.11 2.31
C LEU A 32 13.39 21.81 3.64
N VAL A 33 13.35 23.15 3.65
CA VAL A 33 13.01 23.92 4.85
C VAL A 33 11.55 23.75 5.19
N GLU A 34 10.66 23.84 4.20
CA GLU A 34 9.22 23.66 4.34
C GLU A 34 8.89 22.25 4.84
N SER A 35 9.49 21.21 4.24
CA SER A 35 9.32 19.83 4.68
C SER A 35 9.72 19.63 6.14
N ARG A 36 10.88 20.16 6.56
CA ARG A 36 11.34 20.07 7.96
C ARG A 36 10.49 20.89 8.92
N ALA A 37 10.12 22.12 8.57
CA ALA A 37 9.23 22.94 9.37
C ALA A 37 7.86 22.27 9.54
N ARG A 38 7.30 21.71 8.46
CA ARG A 38 6.06 20.94 8.48
C ARG A 38 6.18 19.72 9.37
N LYS A 39 7.28 18.96 9.32
CA LYS A 39 7.50 17.83 10.23
C LYS A 39 7.43 18.25 11.71
N HIS A 40 8.05 19.38 12.07
CA HIS A 40 8.00 19.91 13.44
C HIS A 40 6.62 20.46 13.82
N ALA A 41 5.94 21.16 12.91
CA ALA A 41 4.58 21.67 13.13
C ALA A 41 3.57 20.52 13.29
N VAL A 42 3.65 19.49 12.44
CA VAL A 42 2.81 18.29 12.57
C VAL A 42 3.06 17.58 13.90
N ALA A 43 4.33 17.41 14.30
CA ALA A 43 4.66 16.80 15.59
C ALA A 43 4.10 17.63 16.77
N ALA A 44 4.21 18.95 16.72
CA ALA A 44 3.66 19.85 17.73
C ALA A 44 2.12 19.82 17.75
N GLY A 45 1.45 19.79 16.59
CA GLY A 45 0.00 19.72 16.48
C GLY A 45 -0.60 18.44 17.07
N PHE A 46 0.19 17.36 17.20
CA PHE A 46 -0.26 16.15 17.90
C PHE A 46 -0.13 16.22 19.43
N GLU A 47 0.64 17.17 19.95
CA GLU A 47 0.96 17.29 21.38
C GLU A 47 0.11 18.36 22.09
N THR A 48 -0.72 19.10 21.35
CA THR A 48 -1.54 20.21 21.85
C THR A 48 -3.04 19.98 21.66
N ALA A 49 -3.86 20.50 22.57
CA ALA A 49 -5.30 20.61 22.43
C ALA A 49 -5.74 21.68 21.40
N HIS A 50 -4.86 22.63 21.08
CA HIS A 50 -5.11 23.77 20.18
C HIS A 50 -4.53 23.55 18.78
N ALA A 51 -4.72 22.34 18.24
CA ALA A 51 -4.13 21.94 16.96
C ALA A 51 -4.73 22.68 15.74
N ASP A 52 -5.89 23.31 15.92
CA ASP A 52 -6.59 24.16 14.97
C ASP A 52 -6.00 25.57 14.88
N ASP A 53 -5.35 26.07 15.95
CA ASP A 53 -4.58 27.32 15.91
C ASP A 53 -3.20 27.08 15.28
N VAL A 54 -3.11 27.40 13.98
CA VAL A 54 -1.87 27.30 13.20
C VAL A 54 -0.72 28.07 13.86
N ALA A 55 -0.97 29.25 14.42
CA ALA A 55 0.08 30.06 15.04
C ALA A 55 0.58 29.39 16.33
N HIS A 56 -0.34 28.87 17.16
CA HIS A 56 -0.01 28.09 18.35
C HIS A 56 0.88 26.89 18.03
N VAL A 57 0.49 26.05 17.07
CA VAL A 57 1.25 24.87 16.64
C VAL A 57 2.65 25.24 16.17
N HIS A 58 2.79 26.34 15.43
CA HIS A 58 4.09 26.78 14.92
C HIS A 58 5.00 27.40 16.01
N ARG A 59 4.43 27.96 17.10
CA ARG A 59 5.18 28.39 18.28
C ARG A 59 5.77 27.20 19.03
N LEU A 60 4.96 26.17 19.30
CA LEU A 60 5.43 24.92 19.90
C LEU A 60 6.52 24.25 19.06
N ALA A 61 6.32 24.18 17.73
CA ALA A 61 7.33 23.66 16.81
C ALA A 61 8.64 24.46 16.86
N TYR A 62 8.57 25.79 16.95
CA TYR A 62 9.74 26.65 17.07
C TYR A 62 10.51 26.37 18.38
N LEU A 63 9.80 26.34 19.51
CA LEU A 63 10.36 26.04 20.84
C LEU A 63 11.05 24.68 20.85
N ARG A 64 10.43 23.66 20.24
CA ARG A 64 11.01 22.33 20.07
C ARG A 64 12.31 22.34 19.26
N VAL A 65 12.37 23.08 18.16
CA VAL A 65 13.60 23.22 17.36
C VAL A 65 14.69 23.97 18.13
N ARG A 66 14.32 24.83 19.09
CA ARG A 66 15.26 25.46 20.04
C ARG A 66 15.69 24.53 21.19
N GLY A 67 14.99 23.42 21.41
CA GLY A 67 15.23 22.52 22.53
C GLY A 67 14.61 23.02 23.84
N VAL A 68 13.60 23.89 23.76
CA VAL A 68 12.86 24.41 24.91
C VAL A 68 11.64 23.51 25.12
N PRO A 69 11.53 22.80 26.25
CA PRO A 69 10.38 21.95 26.54
C PRO A 69 9.12 22.81 26.80
N PRO A 70 7.93 22.36 26.39
CA PRO A 70 6.69 23.07 26.68
C PRO A 70 6.41 23.01 28.19
N THR A 71 6.20 24.17 28.81
CA THR A 71 5.86 24.29 30.24
C THR A 71 4.35 24.27 30.49
N SER A 72 3.55 24.50 29.45
CA SER A 72 2.09 24.52 29.45
C SER A 72 1.59 24.40 28.01
N ASP A 73 0.37 23.89 27.83
CA ASP A 73 -0.33 23.86 26.54
C ASP A 73 -1.25 25.07 26.34
N GLU A 74 -1.38 25.95 27.34
CA GLU A 74 -2.21 27.16 27.25
C GLU A 74 -1.65 28.13 26.20
N PRO A 75 -2.47 28.65 25.24
CA PRO A 75 -1.98 29.46 24.13
C PRO A 75 -1.18 30.69 24.55
N GLU A 76 -1.56 31.32 25.66
CA GLU A 76 -0.87 32.49 26.20
C GLU A 76 0.46 32.15 26.88
N ALA A 77 0.57 30.98 27.51
CA ALA A 77 1.83 30.51 28.07
C ALA A 77 2.82 30.14 26.95
N VAL A 78 2.34 29.43 25.93
CA VAL A 78 3.12 29.09 24.73
C VAL A 78 3.56 30.35 23.97
N ARG A 79 2.68 31.36 23.86
CA ARG A 79 3.01 32.65 23.24
C ARG A 79 4.14 33.36 23.99
N ARG A 80 4.03 33.50 25.31
CA ARG A 80 5.08 34.10 26.13
C ARG A 80 6.41 33.34 26.03
N ALA A 81 6.38 32.01 26.14
CA ALA A 81 7.58 31.19 26.01
C ALA A 81 8.23 31.34 24.63
N PHE A 82 7.43 31.38 23.55
CA PHE A 82 7.90 31.63 22.20
C PHE A 82 8.57 33.00 22.08
N GLU A 83 7.94 34.07 22.60
CA GLU A 83 8.50 35.43 22.55
C GLU A 83 9.82 35.53 23.32
N GLU A 84 9.91 34.92 24.50
CA GLU A 84 11.11 34.89 25.34
C GLU A 84 12.28 34.15 24.66
N HIS A 85 11.99 33.04 23.98
CA HIS A 85 13.02 32.17 23.39
C HIS A 85 13.23 32.42 21.89
N ARG A 86 12.52 33.39 21.31
CA ARG A 86 12.70 33.77 19.92
C ARG A 86 14.09 34.39 19.74
N ASP A 87 14.79 33.92 18.71
CA ASP A 87 16.13 34.42 18.38
C ASP A 87 16.14 35.03 16.97
N PRO A 88 15.72 36.31 16.82
CA PRO A 88 15.76 37.02 15.54
C PRO A 88 17.17 37.10 14.94
N GLY A 89 18.22 36.93 15.76
CA GLY A 89 19.61 36.89 15.31
C GLY A 89 19.94 35.59 14.59
N ALA A 90 19.49 34.44 15.10
CA ALA A 90 19.61 33.14 14.41
C ALA A 90 18.74 33.08 13.14
N GLU A 91 17.57 33.71 13.15
CA GLU A 91 16.70 33.86 11.97
C GLU A 91 17.38 34.69 10.86
N ARG A 92 18.12 35.75 11.23
CA ARG A 92 18.83 36.63 10.29
C ARG A 92 20.17 36.09 9.80
N ARG A 93 20.97 35.48 10.68
CA ARG A 93 22.29 34.90 10.32
C ARG A 93 22.21 33.76 9.30
N ALA A 94 21.03 33.17 9.11
CA ALA A 94 20.79 32.18 8.06
C ALA A 94 21.07 32.72 6.64
N PHE A 95 20.94 34.04 6.40
CA PHE A 95 21.01 34.66 5.08
C PHE A 95 22.44 34.80 4.51
N LEU A 96 23.47 34.92 5.37
CA LEU A 96 24.85 35.23 4.93
C LEU A 96 25.74 33.99 4.71
N GLY A 97 25.51 32.90 5.46
CA GLY A 97 26.36 31.70 5.40
C GLY A 97 26.33 30.89 4.09
N PRO A 98 25.17 30.65 3.45
CA PRO A 98 25.11 29.81 2.26
C PRO A 98 25.72 30.45 1.01
N LEU A 99 25.64 31.78 0.89
CA LEU A 99 26.20 32.51 -0.24
C LEU A 99 27.74 32.39 -0.27
N LEU A 100 28.37 32.51 0.90
CA LEU A 100 29.82 32.33 1.08
C LEU A 100 30.26 30.87 0.90
N ALA A 101 29.46 29.91 1.36
CA ALA A 101 29.75 28.48 1.18
C ALA A 101 29.64 28.03 -0.28
N VAL A 102 28.66 28.52 -1.03
CA VAL A 102 28.52 28.23 -2.47
C VAL A 102 29.67 28.85 -3.27
N LEU A 103 30.10 30.07 -2.93
CA LEU A 103 31.28 30.70 -3.55
C LEU A 103 32.58 29.91 -3.27
N ALA A 104 32.75 29.39 -2.05
CA ALA A 104 33.91 28.57 -1.70
C ALA A 104 33.91 27.21 -2.42
N VAL A 105 32.75 26.57 -2.58
CA VAL A 105 32.62 25.30 -3.31
C VAL A 105 32.86 25.49 -4.81
N LEU A 106 32.37 26.59 -5.40
CA LEU A 106 32.63 26.90 -6.81
C LEU A 106 34.13 27.19 -7.06
N LEU A 107 34.82 27.86 -6.12
CA LEU A 107 36.27 28.04 -6.18
C LEU A 107 37.05 26.72 -6.06
N LEU A 108 36.63 25.81 -5.17
CA LEU A 108 37.26 24.50 -5.01
C LEU A 108 37.02 23.57 -6.22
N LEU A 109 35.84 23.62 -6.83
CA LEU A 109 35.52 22.84 -8.03
C LEU A 109 36.25 23.39 -9.27
N GLY A 110 36.44 24.71 -9.37
CA GLY A 110 37.25 25.33 -10.42
C GLY A 110 38.73 24.93 -10.36
N ALA A 111 39.28 24.75 -9.15
CA ALA A 111 40.66 24.30 -8.96
C ALA A 111 40.84 22.77 -9.14
N GLY A 112 39.85 21.96 -8.74
CA GLY A 112 39.92 20.50 -8.84
C GLY A 112 39.67 19.93 -10.25
N GLY A 113 38.79 20.58 -11.03
CA GLY A 113 38.44 20.12 -12.39
C GLY A 113 39.59 20.17 -13.39
N GLY A 114 40.50 21.15 -13.26
CA GLY A 114 41.66 21.27 -14.14
C GLY A 114 42.71 20.17 -13.98
N ALA A 115 42.86 19.62 -12.77
CA ALA A 115 43.86 18.58 -12.48
C ALA A 115 43.41 17.16 -12.88
N TRP A 116 42.10 16.89 -12.86
CA TRP A 116 41.55 15.58 -13.22
C TRP A 116 41.48 15.36 -14.74
N TRP A 117 41.17 16.41 -15.50
CA TRP A 117 41.11 16.35 -16.97
C TRP A 117 42.48 16.15 -17.64
N TRP A 118 43.57 16.64 -17.03
CA TRP A 118 44.94 16.37 -17.50
C TRP A 118 45.35 14.91 -17.24
N ARG A 119 44.84 14.28 -16.17
CA ARG A 119 45.28 12.93 -15.75
C ARG A 119 44.55 11.79 -16.48
N SER A 120 43.36 12.03 -17.02
CA SER A 120 42.55 11.01 -17.69
C SER A 120 42.90 10.83 -19.18
N THR A 121 43.60 11.77 -19.80
CA THR A 121 43.98 11.70 -21.23
C THR A 121 45.27 10.95 -21.52
N THR A 122 46.03 10.51 -20.51
CA THR A 122 47.34 9.82 -20.70
C THR A 122 47.37 8.34 -20.29
N ARG A 123 46.23 7.65 -20.20
CA ARG A 123 46.19 6.22 -19.75
C ARG A 123 45.33 5.27 -20.58
N ALA A 124 45.19 5.54 -21.88
CA ALA A 124 44.66 4.57 -22.82
C ALA A 124 45.80 4.06 -23.70
N MET A 125 46.50 3.01 -23.27
CA MET A 125 47.21 2.00 -24.08
C MET A 125 47.97 1.03 -23.15
N ALA A 126 47.39 -0.15 -22.88
CA ALA A 126 48.12 -1.39 -22.64
C ALA A 126 47.12 -2.56 -22.52
N GLY A 127 47.42 -3.65 -23.21
CA GLY A 127 46.53 -4.78 -23.49
C GLY A 127 46.23 -5.72 -22.32
N GLY A 128 45.37 -6.69 -22.62
CA GLY A 128 45.05 -7.82 -21.75
C GLY A 128 44.13 -8.81 -22.46
N SER A 129 44.72 -9.72 -23.23
CA SER A 129 44.06 -10.87 -23.85
C SER A 129 43.73 -11.91 -22.78
N ALA A 130 42.50 -12.42 -22.76
CA ALA A 130 42.16 -13.70 -22.12
C ALA A 130 41.20 -14.47 -23.03
N SER A 131 41.70 -15.60 -23.50
CA SER A 131 40.99 -16.67 -24.19
C SER A 131 40.36 -17.60 -23.16
N ALA A 132 39.06 -17.82 -23.25
CA ALA A 132 38.40 -19.05 -22.83
C ALA A 132 37.15 -19.20 -23.71
N SER A 133 37.19 -20.21 -24.58
CA SER A 133 36.08 -20.66 -25.40
C SER A 133 35.07 -21.40 -24.53
N ASP A 134 33.96 -20.75 -24.24
CA ASP A 134 32.64 -21.38 -24.19
C ASP A 134 31.76 -20.54 -25.09
N GLU A 135 31.21 -21.14 -26.14
CA GLU A 135 30.35 -20.46 -27.09
C GLU A 135 29.14 -19.92 -26.31
N PRO A 136 28.91 -18.59 -26.26
CA PRO A 136 27.77 -18.05 -25.54
C PRO A 136 26.49 -18.59 -26.18
N PRO A 137 25.51 -19.07 -25.39
CA PRO A 137 24.25 -19.55 -25.94
C PRO A 137 23.63 -18.46 -26.79
N THR A 138 23.07 -18.87 -27.93
CA THR A 138 22.45 -17.95 -28.89
C THR A 138 21.29 -17.20 -28.22
N ILE A 139 20.96 -16.01 -28.73
CA ILE A 139 19.81 -15.21 -28.25
C ILE A 139 18.55 -16.09 -28.22
N ASP A 140 18.33 -16.93 -29.23
CA ASP A 140 17.15 -17.81 -29.29
C ASP A 140 17.20 -18.98 -28.26
N GLU A 141 18.38 -19.42 -27.83
CA GLU A 141 18.55 -20.40 -26.74
C GLU A 141 18.41 -19.76 -25.34
N LEU A 142 18.71 -18.46 -25.22
CA LEU A 142 18.53 -17.67 -24.00
C LEU A 142 17.09 -17.17 -23.83
N PHE A 143 16.37 -17.02 -24.93
CA PHE A 143 15.01 -16.51 -25.00
C PHE A 143 14.14 -17.47 -25.82
N PRO A 144 13.79 -18.68 -25.30
CA PRO A 144 12.68 -19.40 -25.89
C PRO A 144 11.49 -18.45 -25.93
N PRO A 145 10.78 -18.33 -27.05
CA PRO A 145 9.62 -17.45 -27.15
C PRO A 145 8.72 -17.74 -25.94
N ASP A 146 8.36 -16.70 -25.20
CA ASP A 146 7.42 -16.85 -24.10
C ASP A 146 6.24 -17.68 -24.62
N GLU A 147 5.79 -18.66 -23.81
CA GLU A 147 4.55 -19.41 -24.06
C GLU A 147 3.54 -18.45 -24.67
N ALA A 148 3.11 -18.77 -25.90
CA ALA A 148 2.34 -17.91 -26.79
C ALA A 148 1.51 -16.93 -25.98
N ALA A 149 1.88 -15.64 -26.03
CA ALA A 149 1.18 -14.57 -25.35
C ALA A 149 -0.32 -14.82 -25.54
N GLU A 150 -0.99 -15.22 -24.46
CA GLU A 150 -2.43 -15.52 -24.45
C GLU A 150 -3.09 -14.47 -25.32
N GLU A 151 -3.75 -14.86 -26.41
CA GLU A 151 -4.25 -13.91 -27.41
C GLU A 151 -5.05 -12.85 -26.66
N ALA A 152 -4.46 -11.65 -26.59
CA ALA A 152 -4.99 -10.62 -25.72
C ALA A 152 -6.39 -10.29 -26.22
N HIS A 153 -7.40 -10.45 -25.34
CA HIS A 153 -8.78 -10.17 -25.67
C HIS A 153 -8.90 -8.81 -26.38
N PRO A 154 -9.67 -8.67 -27.49
CA PRO A 154 -9.67 -7.45 -28.33
C PRO A 154 -9.94 -6.15 -27.58
N LEU A 155 -10.74 -6.23 -26.51
CA LEU A 155 -11.05 -5.09 -25.64
C LEU A 155 -9.95 -4.74 -24.61
N ARG A 156 -8.86 -5.51 -24.47
CA ARG A 156 -7.80 -5.25 -23.48
C ARG A 156 -7.25 -3.82 -23.56
N PRO A 157 -6.96 -3.23 -24.73
CA PRO A 157 -6.51 -1.83 -24.82
C PRO A 157 -7.55 -0.81 -24.31
N VAL A 158 -8.86 -1.12 -24.39
CA VAL A 158 -9.91 -0.25 -23.81
C VAL A 158 -9.75 -0.17 -22.29
N PHE A 159 -9.55 -1.31 -21.63
CA PHE A 159 -9.44 -1.39 -20.18
C PHE A 159 -8.05 -1.03 -19.67
N ALA A 160 -6.98 -1.42 -20.36
CA ALA A 160 -5.60 -1.19 -19.95
C ALA A 160 -5.14 0.27 -20.14
N ASP A 161 -5.64 0.94 -21.19
CA ASP A 161 -5.12 2.24 -21.61
C ASP A 161 -6.22 3.31 -21.64
N ARG A 162 -7.35 3.05 -22.32
CA ARG A 162 -8.35 4.11 -22.59
C ARG A 162 -9.13 4.56 -21.35
N PHE A 163 -9.60 3.64 -20.50
CA PHE A 163 -10.24 3.98 -19.22
C PHE A 163 -9.27 4.73 -18.27
N PRO A 164 -8.00 4.31 -18.12
CA PRO A 164 -6.99 5.07 -17.38
C PRO A 164 -6.75 6.48 -17.93
N ASP A 165 -6.58 6.63 -19.25
CA ASP A 165 -6.42 7.94 -19.90
C ASP A 165 -7.62 8.87 -19.65
N TYR A 166 -8.83 8.32 -19.76
CA TYR A 166 -10.07 9.04 -19.42
C TYR A 166 -10.08 9.48 -17.94
N THR A 167 -9.65 8.62 -17.03
CA THR A 167 -9.57 8.93 -15.58
C THR A 167 -8.57 10.07 -15.32
N ILE A 168 -7.43 10.07 -16.00
CA ILE A 168 -6.42 11.12 -15.91
C ILE A 168 -6.97 12.45 -16.45
N ALA A 169 -7.64 12.41 -17.60
CA ALA A 169 -8.27 13.60 -18.20
C ALA A 169 -9.34 14.18 -17.27
N LEU A 170 -10.18 13.32 -16.67
CA LEU A 170 -11.24 13.73 -15.75
C LEU A 170 -10.67 14.36 -14.47
N ASP A 171 -9.64 13.76 -13.86
CA ASP A 171 -8.98 14.34 -12.68
C ASP A 171 -8.27 15.66 -13.03
N ALA A 172 -7.72 15.81 -14.25
CA ALA A 172 -7.13 17.07 -14.71
C ALA A 172 -8.19 18.17 -14.89
N ARG A 173 -9.35 17.86 -15.48
CA ARG A 173 -10.49 18.78 -15.61
C ARG A 173 -10.97 19.29 -14.26
N THR A 174 -11.14 18.40 -13.27
CA THR A 174 -11.56 18.81 -11.91
C THR A 174 -10.55 19.72 -11.20
N ARG A 175 -9.29 19.77 -11.65
CA ARG A 175 -8.26 20.70 -11.13
C ARG A 175 -8.25 22.06 -11.85
N GLY A 176 -9.14 22.29 -12.81
CA GLY A 176 -9.05 23.43 -13.72
C GLY A 176 -7.82 23.35 -14.63
N GLN A 177 -7.30 22.15 -14.86
CA GLN A 177 -6.15 21.85 -15.71
C GLN A 177 -6.59 20.97 -16.88
N GLU A 178 -7.80 21.20 -17.41
CA GLU A 178 -8.28 20.48 -18.58
C GLU A 178 -7.27 20.65 -19.70
N ARG A 179 -6.88 19.51 -20.29
CA ARG A 179 -5.91 19.48 -21.37
C ARG A 179 -6.61 19.80 -22.68
N GLU A 180 -5.86 20.18 -23.70
CA GLU A 180 -6.41 20.34 -25.04
C GLU A 180 -6.65 18.97 -25.70
N ALA A 181 -7.51 18.93 -26.70
CA ALA A 181 -7.67 17.75 -27.54
C ALA A 181 -6.31 17.31 -28.14
N PRO A 182 -6.01 16.00 -28.21
CA PRO A 182 -6.89 14.87 -27.94
C PRO A 182 -6.81 14.35 -26.48
N GLU A 183 -6.22 15.11 -25.55
CA GLU A 183 -6.04 14.70 -24.16
C GLU A 183 -7.16 15.19 -23.21
N ASP A 184 -8.16 15.90 -23.74
CA ASP A 184 -9.34 16.34 -23.01
C ASP A 184 -10.31 15.19 -22.69
N VAL A 185 -11.28 15.44 -21.79
CA VAL A 185 -12.22 14.40 -21.36
C VAL A 185 -13.09 13.92 -22.53
N ALA A 186 -13.53 14.84 -23.40
CA ALA A 186 -14.39 14.53 -24.54
C ALA A 186 -13.70 13.60 -25.55
N SER A 187 -12.44 13.86 -25.89
CA SER A 187 -11.66 13.01 -26.82
C SER A 187 -11.38 11.65 -26.21
N ARG A 188 -11.03 11.57 -24.92
CA ARG A 188 -10.79 10.26 -24.24
C ARG A 188 -12.06 9.44 -24.15
N ARG A 189 -13.20 10.08 -23.86
CA ARG A 189 -14.52 9.44 -23.94
C ARG A 189 -14.81 8.91 -25.34
N ALA A 190 -14.62 9.73 -26.37
CA ALA A 190 -14.87 9.34 -27.76
C ALA A 190 -14.02 8.13 -28.18
N GLN A 191 -12.75 8.06 -27.73
CA GLN A 191 -11.87 6.91 -27.99
C GLN A 191 -12.38 5.60 -27.37
N ILE A 192 -12.98 5.64 -26.17
CA ILE A 192 -13.60 4.47 -25.54
C ILE A 192 -14.82 4.02 -26.37
N ILE A 193 -15.71 4.96 -26.69
CA ILE A 193 -16.94 4.69 -27.45
C ILE A 193 -16.62 4.17 -28.86
N GLU A 194 -15.69 4.77 -29.59
CA GLU A 194 -15.28 4.32 -30.91
C GLU A 194 -14.73 2.87 -30.87
N ALA A 195 -13.90 2.56 -29.88
CA ALA A 195 -13.36 1.22 -29.72
C ALA A 195 -14.44 0.18 -29.43
N LEU A 196 -15.34 0.48 -28.49
CA LEU A 196 -16.44 -0.42 -28.16
C LEU A 196 -17.42 -0.56 -29.33
N SER A 197 -17.66 0.49 -30.11
CA SER A 197 -18.55 0.40 -31.27
C SER A 197 -18.08 -0.59 -32.34
N ARG A 198 -16.76 -0.80 -32.45
CA ARG A 198 -16.16 -1.76 -33.38
C ARG A 198 -16.12 -3.17 -32.81
N GLU A 199 -15.73 -3.31 -31.55
CA GLU A 199 -15.36 -4.60 -30.97
C GLU A 199 -16.46 -5.22 -30.10
N ALA A 200 -17.32 -4.41 -29.47
CA ALA A 200 -18.37 -4.86 -28.55
C ALA A 200 -19.52 -3.84 -28.44
N PRO A 201 -20.31 -3.64 -29.51
CA PRO A 201 -21.33 -2.59 -29.57
C PRO A 201 -22.44 -2.75 -28.52
N ALA A 202 -22.70 -3.97 -28.03
CA ALA A 202 -23.65 -4.24 -26.97
C ALA A 202 -23.29 -3.55 -25.63
N LEU A 203 -22.01 -3.27 -25.39
CA LEU A 203 -21.54 -2.57 -24.18
C LEU A 203 -21.75 -1.05 -24.23
N LEU A 204 -22.10 -0.49 -25.39
CA LEU A 204 -22.17 0.97 -25.57
C LEU A 204 -23.20 1.67 -24.67
N PRO A 205 -24.43 1.17 -24.49
CA PRO A 205 -25.43 1.86 -23.67
C PRO A 205 -25.00 1.97 -22.21
N SER A 206 -24.54 0.86 -21.62
CA SER A 206 -24.09 0.82 -20.23
C SER A 206 -22.79 1.58 -20.01
N THR A 207 -21.85 1.53 -20.97
CA THR A 207 -20.62 2.33 -20.91
C THR A 207 -20.92 3.83 -20.95
N ASN A 208 -21.83 4.29 -21.82
CA ASN A 208 -22.22 5.70 -21.86
C ASN A 208 -22.84 6.15 -20.53
N ALA A 209 -23.74 5.34 -19.97
CA ALA A 209 -24.35 5.64 -18.67
C ALA A 209 -23.30 5.75 -17.55
N LEU A 210 -22.30 4.86 -17.55
CA LEU A 210 -21.20 4.88 -16.59
C LEU A 210 -20.34 6.14 -16.73
N LEU A 211 -19.93 6.49 -17.96
CA LEU A 211 -19.13 7.68 -18.22
C LEU A 211 -19.92 8.96 -17.87
N ASP A 212 -21.22 9.01 -18.19
CA ASP A 212 -22.09 10.13 -17.79
C ASP A 212 -22.20 10.27 -16.26
N ALA A 213 -22.31 9.15 -15.54
CA ALA A 213 -22.35 9.17 -14.08
C ALA A 213 -21.01 9.65 -13.48
N ALA A 214 -19.87 9.22 -14.04
CA ALA A 214 -18.54 9.69 -13.63
C ALA A 214 -18.38 11.20 -13.85
N GLU A 215 -18.72 11.70 -15.05
CA GLU A 215 -18.59 13.12 -15.36
C GLU A 215 -19.52 13.99 -14.52
N HIS A 216 -20.74 13.50 -14.27
CA HIS A 216 -21.70 14.17 -13.40
C HIS A 216 -21.17 14.28 -11.96
N PHE A 217 -20.63 13.20 -11.39
CA PHE A 217 -20.01 13.23 -10.06
C PHE A 217 -18.84 14.23 -10.02
N ALA A 218 -17.95 14.17 -11.01
CA ALA A 218 -16.79 15.05 -11.09
C ALA A 218 -17.15 16.54 -11.21
N ALA A 219 -18.32 16.86 -11.78
CA ALA A 219 -18.84 18.22 -11.93
C ALA A 219 -19.68 18.70 -10.73
N ALA A 220 -20.08 17.81 -9.84
CA ALA A 220 -20.92 18.15 -8.69
C ALA A 220 -20.17 19.07 -7.70
N THR A 221 -20.89 20.06 -7.17
CA THR A 221 -20.37 21.03 -6.19
C THR A 221 -21.04 20.91 -4.82
N ASP A 222 -22.09 20.09 -4.70
CA ASP A 222 -22.80 19.82 -3.46
C ASP A 222 -22.37 18.45 -2.88
N ASP A 223 -22.39 18.33 -1.55
CA ASP A 223 -22.08 17.12 -0.79
C ASP A 223 -23.23 16.08 -0.86
N ARG A 224 -24.40 16.47 -1.38
CA ARG A 224 -25.62 15.64 -1.50
C ARG A 224 -25.63 14.78 -2.76
N TYR A 225 -24.55 14.03 -2.99
CA TYR A 225 -24.49 13.12 -4.12
C TYR A 225 -25.42 11.93 -3.94
N ASP A 226 -26.19 11.62 -4.98
CA ASP A 226 -26.99 10.41 -5.10
C ASP A 226 -26.08 9.28 -5.62
N ASP A 227 -25.48 8.54 -4.68
CA ASP A 227 -24.65 7.36 -4.93
C ASP A 227 -25.38 6.35 -5.85
N GLU A 228 -26.72 6.33 -5.87
CA GLU A 228 -27.52 5.37 -6.66
C GLU A 228 -27.27 5.50 -8.16
N ARG A 229 -27.07 6.71 -8.70
CA ARG A 229 -26.85 6.89 -10.15
C ARG A 229 -25.58 6.18 -10.62
N TRP A 230 -24.48 6.35 -9.89
CA TRP A 230 -23.22 5.68 -10.21
C TRP A 230 -23.32 4.17 -10.00
N ILE A 231 -23.91 3.75 -8.87
CA ILE A 231 -24.07 2.33 -8.53
C ILE A 231 -24.88 1.61 -9.62
N ASN A 232 -26.02 2.17 -10.02
CA ASN A 232 -26.88 1.60 -11.05
C ASN A 232 -26.16 1.50 -12.41
N ALA A 233 -25.39 2.54 -12.78
CA ALA A 233 -24.62 2.52 -14.02
C ALA A 233 -23.48 1.48 -13.98
N LEU A 234 -22.79 1.35 -12.84
CA LEU A 234 -21.74 0.35 -12.65
C LEU A 234 -22.29 -1.07 -12.71
N VAL A 235 -23.43 -1.32 -12.05
CA VAL A 235 -24.13 -2.60 -12.07
C VAL A 235 -24.55 -2.96 -13.50
N ALA A 236 -25.21 -2.04 -14.22
CA ALA A 236 -25.62 -2.28 -15.60
C ALA A 236 -24.42 -2.52 -16.54
N PHE A 237 -23.29 -1.85 -16.29
CA PHE A 237 -22.06 -2.10 -17.03
C PHE A 237 -21.49 -3.49 -16.76
N HIS A 238 -21.43 -3.94 -15.51
CA HIS A 238 -20.95 -5.29 -15.18
C HIS A 238 -21.88 -6.38 -15.70
N ASP A 239 -23.21 -6.18 -15.63
CA ASP A 239 -24.18 -7.13 -16.19
C ASP A 239 -23.96 -7.29 -17.71
N ALA A 240 -23.75 -6.18 -18.43
CA ALA A 240 -23.42 -6.23 -19.86
C ALA A 240 -22.08 -6.93 -20.14
N LEU A 241 -21.06 -6.74 -19.29
CA LEU A 241 -19.79 -7.48 -19.43
C LEU A 241 -19.97 -8.98 -19.21
N GLU A 242 -20.79 -9.40 -18.24
CA GLU A 242 -21.09 -10.81 -18.01
C GLU A 242 -21.87 -11.42 -19.19
N GLU A 243 -22.87 -10.72 -19.69
CA GLU A 243 -23.68 -11.17 -20.85
C GLU A 243 -22.84 -11.35 -22.12
N GLU A 244 -21.91 -10.43 -22.37
CA GLU A 244 -21.00 -10.49 -23.53
C GLU A 244 -19.76 -11.38 -23.30
N GLY A 245 -19.64 -12.03 -22.13
CA GLY A 245 -18.51 -12.90 -21.82
C GLY A 245 -17.16 -12.18 -21.72
N VAL A 246 -17.17 -10.87 -21.45
CA VAL A 246 -15.97 -10.03 -21.41
C VAL A 246 -15.26 -10.22 -20.06
N PRO A 247 -13.99 -10.66 -20.03
CA PRO A 247 -13.30 -11.06 -18.80
C PRO A 247 -12.63 -9.88 -18.08
N PHE A 248 -13.28 -8.72 -18.05
CA PHE A 248 -12.76 -7.53 -17.35
C PHE A 248 -13.69 -7.11 -16.22
N HIS A 249 -13.12 -6.41 -15.25
CA HIS A 249 -13.85 -5.75 -14.18
C HIS A 249 -13.39 -4.31 -14.07
N LEU A 250 -14.32 -3.41 -13.76
CA LEU A 250 -14.06 -2.00 -13.56
C LEU A 250 -14.57 -1.61 -12.18
N ASP A 251 -13.73 -0.96 -11.39
CA ASP A 251 -14.16 -0.32 -10.15
C ASP A 251 -13.84 1.17 -10.20
N ALA A 252 -14.52 1.98 -9.41
CA ALA A 252 -14.09 3.34 -9.12
C ALA A 252 -14.13 3.66 -7.63
N GLN A 253 -13.27 4.59 -7.24
CA GLN A 253 -13.36 5.28 -5.97
C GLN A 253 -13.83 6.71 -6.20
N LEU A 254 -15.01 7.01 -5.67
CA LEU A 254 -15.57 8.35 -5.61
C LEU A 254 -15.07 9.01 -4.33
N THR A 255 -14.39 10.15 -4.43
CA THR A 255 -13.85 10.86 -3.27
C THR A 255 -14.03 12.36 -3.37
N THR A 256 -14.36 13.00 -2.25
CA THR A 256 -14.37 14.45 -2.11
C THR A 256 -13.11 14.90 -1.36
N GLU A 257 -12.33 15.78 -1.97
CA GLU A 257 -11.15 16.35 -1.33
C GLU A 257 -11.57 17.37 -0.27
N LEU A 258 -11.45 17.00 1.01
CA LEU A 258 -11.93 17.78 2.16
C LEU A 258 -11.56 19.28 2.17
N ARG A 259 -10.43 19.66 1.57
CA ARG A 259 -9.96 21.05 1.57
C ARG A 259 -10.53 21.90 0.45
N SER A 260 -10.74 21.28 -0.71
CA SER A 260 -11.17 21.98 -1.93
C SER A 260 -12.63 21.71 -2.26
N GLY A 261 -13.28 20.75 -1.59
CA GLY A 261 -14.58 20.21 -1.98
C GLY A 261 -14.53 19.45 -3.32
N ARG A 262 -13.33 19.24 -3.89
CA ARG A 262 -13.19 18.71 -5.24
C ARG A 262 -13.60 17.25 -5.28
N GLN A 263 -14.57 16.95 -6.13
CA GLN A 263 -14.98 15.59 -6.43
C GLN A 263 -13.98 14.92 -7.39
N ARG A 264 -13.58 13.68 -7.08
CA ARG A 264 -12.64 12.88 -7.87
C ARG A 264 -13.21 11.51 -8.13
N VAL A 265 -13.14 11.08 -9.39
CA VAL A 265 -13.43 9.72 -9.82
C VAL A 265 -12.11 9.03 -10.14
N LEU A 266 -11.79 7.97 -9.41
CA LEU A 266 -10.58 7.17 -9.63
C LEU A 266 -10.98 5.78 -10.11
N ILE A 267 -11.06 5.59 -11.43
CA ILE A 267 -11.38 4.30 -12.04
C ILE A 267 -10.14 3.40 -12.00
N SER A 268 -10.34 2.12 -11.73
CA SER A 268 -9.33 1.06 -11.82
C SER A 268 -9.91 -0.11 -12.60
N THR A 269 -9.09 -0.72 -13.44
CA THR A 269 -9.51 -1.82 -14.31
C THR A 269 -8.72 -3.08 -14.01
N TYR A 270 -9.38 -4.22 -14.22
CA TYR A 270 -8.86 -5.51 -13.82
C TYR A 270 -9.18 -6.60 -14.85
N ASP A 271 -8.23 -7.52 -15.02
CA ASP A 271 -8.47 -8.83 -15.62
C ASP A 271 -9.23 -9.69 -14.59
N VAL A 272 -10.30 -10.37 -15.02
CA VAL A 272 -11.00 -11.39 -14.22
C VAL A 272 -10.39 -12.76 -14.53
N LEU A 273 -9.67 -13.30 -13.56
CA LEU A 273 -8.92 -14.56 -13.71
C LEU A 273 -9.78 -15.79 -13.39
N ALA A 274 -10.66 -15.66 -12.40
CA ALA A 274 -11.57 -16.73 -12.02
C ALA A 274 -12.85 -16.15 -11.42
N ARG A 275 -13.94 -16.92 -11.55
CA ARG A 275 -15.21 -16.66 -10.87
C ARG A 275 -15.57 -17.88 -10.04
N ARG A 276 -15.95 -17.67 -8.79
CA ARG A 276 -16.27 -18.70 -7.81
C ARG A 276 -17.57 -18.36 -7.11
N VAL A 277 -18.24 -19.38 -6.59
CA VAL A 277 -19.44 -19.21 -5.77
C VAL A 277 -19.19 -19.89 -4.44
N PHE A 278 -19.37 -19.13 -3.36
CA PHE A 278 -19.34 -19.64 -1.99
C PHE A 278 -20.77 -19.85 -1.50
N VAL A 279 -20.97 -20.89 -0.69
CA VAL A 279 -22.20 -21.17 0.03
C VAL A 279 -21.99 -20.82 1.50
N ALA A 280 -22.90 -20.04 2.06
CA ALA A 280 -22.91 -19.65 3.46
C ALA A 280 -24.33 -19.79 4.04
N GLY A 281 -24.62 -20.94 4.65
CA GLY A 281 -25.99 -21.31 4.97
C GLY A 281 -26.80 -21.58 3.69
N ASP A 282 -27.91 -20.87 3.52
CA ASP A 282 -28.76 -20.88 2.32
C ASP A 282 -28.32 -19.87 1.25
N ARG A 283 -27.35 -19.00 1.57
CA ARG A 283 -26.90 -17.92 0.68
C ARG A 283 -25.81 -18.38 -0.28
N ARG A 284 -25.77 -17.75 -1.46
CA ARG A 284 -24.74 -17.94 -2.49
C ARG A 284 -24.04 -16.63 -2.76
N ILE A 285 -22.76 -16.55 -2.39
CA ILE A 285 -21.94 -15.35 -2.55
C ILE A 285 -21.03 -15.53 -3.76
N ARG A 286 -21.08 -14.61 -4.73
CA ARG A 286 -20.17 -14.62 -5.88
C ARG A 286 -18.85 -13.97 -5.49
N GLN A 287 -17.75 -14.60 -5.86
CA GLN A 287 -16.40 -14.10 -5.67
C GLN A 287 -15.66 -14.11 -7.00
N ILE A 288 -14.86 -13.08 -7.28
CA ILE A 288 -14.01 -13.05 -8.47
C ILE A 288 -12.56 -12.73 -8.12
N ASP A 289 -11.66 -13.47 -8.75
CA ASP A 289 -10.22 -13.25 -8.67
C ASP A 289 -9.86 -12.22 -9.73
N ILE A 290 -9.32 -11.09 -9.30
CA ILE A 290 -8.99 -9.97 -10.17
C ILE A 290 -7.50 -9.66 -10.13
N ARG A 291 -6.95 -9.27 -11.28
CA ARG A 291 -5.58 -8.77 -11.42
C ARG A 291 -5.61 -7.38 -12.03
N ARG A 292 -4.94 -6.43 -11.39
CA ARG A 292 -4.91 -5.06 -11.89
C ARG A 292 -4.29 -4.99 -13.29
N LEU A 293 -5.04 -4.34 -14.19
CA LEU A 293 -4.72 -4.17 -15.60
C LEU A 293 -4.17 -2.76 -15.90
N ASP A 294 -4.71 -1.72 -15.28
CA ASP A 294 -4.25 -0.35 -15.49
C ASP A 294 -2.86 -0.06 -14.86
N ASN A 295 -2.23 1.01 -15.34
CA ASN A 295 -0.92 1.48 -14.90
C ASN A 295 -0.97 2.73 -14.00
N LEU A 296 -2.13 3.07 -13.44
CA LEU A 296 -2.29 4.27 -12.62
C LEU A 296 -1.43 4.20 -11.36
N ASN A 297 -0.89 5.34 -10.94
CA ASN A 297 -0.03 5.44 -9.76
C ASN A 297 -0.79 5.44 -8.41
N TYR A 298 -2.09 5.21 -8.44
CA TYR A 298 -2.96 5.10 -7.28
C TYR A 298 -3.30 3.65 -7.02
N ASP A 299 -3.15 3.12 -5.80
CA ASP A 299 -3.48 1.71 -5.52
C ASP A 299 -4.01 1.53 -4.10
N ARG A 300 -5.00 0.65 -3.92
CA ARG A 300 -5.47 0.22 -2.60
C ARG A 300 -4.49 -0.82 -2.03
N SER A 301 -4.17 -0.74 -0.75
CA SER A 301 -3.21 -1.66 -0.09
C SER A 301 -3.79 -3.05 0.22
N LEU A 302 -5.10 -3.24 0.05
CA LEU A 302 -5.83 -4.43 0.47
C LEU A 302 -5.62 -5.63 -0.46
N LEU A 303 -5.66 -6.83 0.12
CA LEU A 303 -5.53 -8.11 -0.60
C LEU A 303 -6.83 -8.50 -1.33
N GLY A 304 -7.95 -7.97 -0.89
CA GLY A 304 -9.25 -8.02 -1.55
C GLY A 304 -10.03 -6.75 -1.19
N TYR A 305 -11.27 -6.63 -1.66
CA TYR A 305 -12.22 -5.69 -1.07
C TYR A 305 -13.65 -6.03 -1.46
N THR A 306 -14.56 -5.73 -0.55
CA THR A 306 -16.00 -5.90 -0.74
C THR A 306 -16.71 -4.65 -0.24
N ARG A 307 -17.64 -4.13 -1.03
CA ARG A 307 -18.45 -2.96 -0.65
C ARG A 307 -19.93 -3.26 -0.89
N PRO A 308 -20.85 -2.57 -0.20
CA PRO A 308 -22.29 -2.80 -0.36
C PRO A 308 -22.72 -2.77 -1.82
N GLU A 309 -22.15 -1.85 -2.60
CA GLU A 309 -22.56 -1.52 -3.97
C GLU A 309 -22.04 -2.49 -5.04
N VAL A 310 -20.99 -3.25 -4.72
CA VAL A 310 -20.39 -4.21 -5.67
C VAL A 310 -21.07 -5.56 -5.43
N ARG A 311 -21.40 -6.34 -6.46
CA ARG A 311 -22.08 -7.65 -6.29
C ARG A 311 -21.15 -8.79 -5.86
N TYR A 312 -19.85 -8.61 -6.04
CA TYR A 312 -18.85 -9.64 -5.82
C TYR A 312 -18.02 -9.38 -4.56
N ALA A 313 -17.57 -10.46 -3.94
CA ALA A 313 -16.36 -10.47 -3.13
C ALA A 313 -15.15 -10.41 -4.08
N LEU A 314 -14.30 -9.38 -3.99
CA LEU A 314 -13.19 -9.20 -4.93
C LEU A 314 -11.88 -9.61 -4.28
N VAL A 315 -11.15 -10.55 -4.90
CA VAL A 315 -9.83 -11.00 -4.43
C VAL A 315 -8.77 -10.49 -5.38
N ARG A 316 -7.79 -9.74 -4.88
CA ARG A 316 -6.72 -9.16 -5.71
C ARG A 316 -5.51 -10.07 -5.75
N VAL A 317 -5.45 -10.90 -6.78
CA VAL A 317 -4.38 -11.87 -7.00
C VAL A 317 -3.00 -11.20 -7.01
N ASP A 318 -2.85 -10.06 -7.68
CA ASP A 318 -1.58 -9.34 -7.72
C ASP A 318 -1.11 -8.80 -6.36
N ARG A 319 -2.03 -8.57 -5.43
CA ARG A 319 -1.71 -8.15 -4.06
C ARG A 319 -1.34 -9.33 -3.17
N ILE A 320 -2.01 -10.46 -3.34
CA ILE A 320 -1.63 -11.72 -2.70
C ILE A 320 -0.22 -12.12 -3.13
N GLU A 321 0.07 -12.06 -4.44
CA GLU A 321 1.43 -12.28 -4.95
C GLU A 321 2.44 -11.33 -4.28
N GLY A 322 2.09 -10.04 -4.16
CA GLY A 322 2.89 -9.05 -3.46
C GLY A 322 3.20 -9.45 -2.03
N PHE A 323 2.19 -9.87 -1.27
CA PHE A 323 2.35 -10.31 0.12
C PHE A 323 3.25 -11.54 0.22
N LEU A 324 3.04 -12.54 -0.65
CA LEU A 324 3.88 -13.75 -0.69
C LEU A 324 5.34 -13.41 -1.00
N VAL A 325 5.57 -12.59 -2.04
CA VAL A 325 6.89 -12.23 -2.54
C VAL A 325 7.63 -11.26 -1.62
N GLU A 326 6.92 -10.40 -0.89
CA GLU A 326 7.52 -9.41 0.02
C GLU A 326 7.69 -9.89 1.45
N GLN A 327 6.84 -10.79 1.94
CA GLN A 327 6.80 -11.15 3.38
C GLN A 327 6.96 -12.65 3.61
N VAL A 328 6.15 -13.50 2.96
CA VAL A 328 6.12 -14.94 3.28
C VAL A 328 7.37 -15.65 2.77
N LEU A 329 7.65 -15.56 1.47
CA LEU A 329 8.74 -16.30 0.84
C LEU A 329 10.12 -15.85 1.34
N PRO A 330 10.41 -14.56 1.57
CA PRO A 330 11.67 -14.20 2.20
C PRO A 330 11.78 -14.74 3.63
N SER A 331 10.69 -14.80 4.42
CA SER A 331 10.70 -15.43 5.75
C SER A 331 11.07 -16.93 5.73
N VAL A 332 10.86 -17.62 4.60
CA VAL A 332 11.24 -19.03 4.42
C VAL A 332 12.75 -19.20 4.17
N HIS A 333 13.40 -18.24 3.50
CA HIS A 333 14.78 -18.39 3.01
C HIS A 333 15.79 -17.42 3.64
N ALA A 334 15.44 -16.13 3.71
CA ALA A 334 16.29 -15.04 4.16
C ALA A 334 15.41 -14.04 4.92
N ALA A 335 15.16 -14.31 6.20
CA ALA A 335 14.18 -13.59 7.00
C ALA A 335 14.46 -12.08 7.08
N GLU A 336 15.73 -11.69 7.05
CA GLU A 336 16.19 -10.30 7.00
C GLU A 336 15.74 -9.52 5.74
N GLU A 337 15.30 -10.22 4.70
CA GLU A 337 14.73 -9.63 3.48
C GLU A 337 13.20 -9.46 3.55
N SER A 338 12.55 -10.01 4.58
CA SER A 338 11.14 -9.77 4.91
C SER A 338 11.07 -8.68 5.99
N VAL A 339 10.40 -7.57 5.68
CA VAL A 339 10.23 -6.46 6.63
C VAL A 339 8.75 -6.30 6.97
N ILE A 340 8.41 -6.67 8.20
CA ILE A 340 7.03 -6.64 8.70
C ILE A 340 6.79 -5.34 9.46
N VAL A 341 7.74 -4.94 10.32
CA VAL A 341 7.69 -3.65 10.99
C VAL A 341 8.22 -2.57 10.04
N ARG A 342 7.43 -1.53 9.77
CA ARG A 342 7.81 -0.45 8.82
C ARG A 342 8.11 0.87 9.55
N ASP A 343 8.81 1.76 8.85
CA ASP A 343 9.19 3.11 9.32
C ASP A 343 10.11 3.12 10.56
N TYR A 344 11.13 2.28 10.46
CA TYR A 344 12.07 1.85 11.50
C TYR A 344 13.06 2.89 12.04
N ALA A 345 13.19 4.09 11.46
CA ALA A 345 14.33 4.96 11.74
C ALA A 345 14.49 5.37 13.22
N ASP A 346 13.41 5.29 14.02
CA ASP A 346 13.41 5.64 15.44
C ASP A 346 13.40 4.42 16.39
N GLU A 347 13.22 3.19 15.88
CA GLU A 347 12.95 1.99 16.71
C GLU A 347 13.83 0.77 16.36
N THR A 348 14.72 0.90 15.38
CA THR A 348 15.71 -0.15 15.04
C THR A 348 16.56 -0.49 16.26
N GLY A 349 16.67 -1.79 16.56
CA GLY A 349 17.47 -2.29 17.70
C GLY A 349 16.72 -2.30 19.03
N THR A 350 15.40 -2.06 19.03
CA THR A 350 14.57 -2.30 20.22
C THR A 350 14.20 -3.78 20.34
N GLN A 351 14.27 -4.32 21.55
CA GLN A 351 14.11 -5.76 21.81
C GLN A 351 12.78 -6.32 21.28
N TRP A 352 11.66 -5.64 21.57
CA TRP A 352 10.33 -6.11 21.18
C TRP A 352 10.18 -6.27 19.66
N VAL A 353 10.89 -5.45 18.89
CA VAL A 353 10.85 -5.53 17.44
C VAL A 353 11.59 -6.78 16.94
N THR A 354 12.80 -7.00 17.45
CA THR A 354 13.59 -8.20 17.13
C THR A 354 12.81 -9.47 17.50
N ASP A 355 12.18 -9.48 18.67
CA ASP A 355 11.36 -10.61 19.11
C ASP A 355 10.16 -10.83 18.19
N PHE A 356 9.39 -9.78 17.90
CA PHE A 356 8.21 -9.86 17.03
C PHE A 356 8.55 -10.33 15.62
N GLU A 357 9.57 -9.74 14.97
CA GLU A 357 9.96 -10.16 13.63
C GLU A 357 10.48 -11.61 13.64
N GLY A 358 11.29 -11.99 14.63
CA GLY A 358 11.72 -13.38 14.81
C GLY A 358 10.54 -14.35 14.87
N TRP A 359 9.56 -14.07 15.74
CA TRP A 359 8.34 -14.88 15.86
C TRP A 359 7.52 -14.91 14.58
N ALA A 360 7.32 -13.76 13.94
CA ALA A 360 6.54 -13.67 12.72
C ALA A 360 7.20 -14.45 11.56
N HIS A 361 8.51 -14.37 11.40
CA HIS A 361 9.22 -15.16 10.39
C HIS A 361 9.14 -16.66 10.67
N GLU A 362 9.25 -17.09 11.93
CA GLU A 362 9.07 -18.49 12.32
C GLU A 362 7.69 -19.01 11.94
N ASP A 363 6.65 -18.25 12.26
CA ASP A 363 5.26 -18.64 12.06
C ASP A 363 4.87 -18.62 10.57
N LEU A 364 5.27 -17.58 9.80
CA LEU A 364 5.07 -17.52 8.34
C LEU A 364 5.75 -18.69 7.62
N ARG A 365 6.99 -19.02 8.02
CA ARG A 365 7.74 -20.16 7.46
C ARG A 365 7.05 -21.48 7.80
N GLY A 366 6.67 -21.67 9.06
CA GLY A 366 6.04 -22.90 9.53
C GLY A 366 4.71 -23.19 8.84
N GLU A 367 3.82 -22.20 8.73
CA GLU A 367 2.53 -22.36 8.08
C GLU A 367 2.66 -22.52 6.56
N ALA A 368 3.55 -21.79 5.90
CA ALA A 368 3.82 -22.00 4.47
C ALA A 368 4.34 -23.43 4.20
N GLN A 369 5.23 -23.94 5.05
CA GLN A 369 5.71 -25.33 4.97
C GLN A 369 4.58 -26.34 5.15
N ALA A 370 3.70 -26.13 6.13
CA ALA A 370 2.56 -27.01 6.38
C ALA A 370 1.57 -27.03 5.20
N VAL A 371 1.25 -25.85 4.64
CA VAL A 371 0.39 -25.70 3.47
C VAL A 371 0.94 -26.48 2.27
N VAL A 372 2.23 -26.30 1.97
CA VAL A 372 2.87 -26.99 0.85
C VAL A 372 2.93 -28.50 1.10
N ALA A 373 3.35 -28.93 2.29
CA ALA A 373 3.43 -30.36 2.62
C ALA A 373 2.08 -31.08 2.59
N ALA A 374 0.97 -30.36 2.77
CA ALA A 374 -0.38 -30.92 2.64
C ALA A 374 -0.81 -31.08 1.16
N ALA A 375 -0.27 -30.26 0.25
CA ALA A 375 -0.67 -30.22 -1.16
C ALA A 375 0.26 -31.05 -2.08
N ILE A 376 1.54 -31.15 -1.74
CA ILE A 376 2.55 -31.86 -2.50
C ILE A 376 3.36 -32.81 -1.61
N ASP A 377 4.29 -33.58 -2.17
CA ASP A 377 5.17 -34.47 -1.40
C ASP A 377 5.88 -33.70 -0.27
N PRO A 378 5.74 -34.09 1.02
CA PRO A 378 6.44 -33.47 2.15
C PRO A 378 7.96 -33.46 2.03
N ARG A 379 8.54 -34.32 1.19
CA ARG A 379 9.99 -34.35 0.90
C ARG A 379 10.42 -33.36 -0.17
N SER A 380 9.48 -32.68 -0.81
CA SER A 380 9.76 -31.69 -1.85
C SER A 380 10.57 -30.52 -1.29
N THR A 381 11.64 -30.15 -2.00
CA THR A 381 12.40 -28.92 -1.74
C THR A 381 11.76 -27.70 -2.40
N GLY A 382 10.64 -27.88 -3.12
CA GLY A 382 10.02 -26.87 -3.97
C GLY A 382 9.75 -25.53 -3.29
N LEU A 383 9.28 -25.52 -2.04
CA LEU A 383 9.05 -24.27 -1.29
C LEU A 383 10.36 -23.54 -0.95
N ARG A 384 11.40 -24.27 -0.55
CA ARG A 384 12.70 -23.69 -0.24
C ARG A 384 13.34 -23.10 -1.49
N ASP A 385 13.27 -23.84 -2.59
CA ASP A 385 13.86 -23.45 -3.88
C ASP A 385 13.08 -22.26 -4.48
N LEU A 386 11.75 -22.25 -4.35
CA LEU A 386 10.88 -21.12 -4.67
C LEU A 386 11.30 -19.86 -3.90
N ALA A 387 11.39 -19.96 -2.58
CA ALA A 387 11.75 -18.85 -1.71
C ALA A 387 13.16 -18.30 -2.02
N ALA A 388 14.12 -19.20 -2.29
CA ALA A 388 15.47 -18.84 -2.70
C ALA A 388 15.49 -18.12 -4.05
N ALA A 389 14.77 -18.62 -5.06
CA ALA A 389 14.69 -18.00 -6.37
C ALA A 389 14.05 -16.60 -6.32
N ILE A 390 12.92 -16.45 -5.61
CA ILE A 390 12.26 -15.15 -5.42
C ILE A 390 13.17 -14.14 -4.73
N THR A 391 13.87 -14.56 -3.67
CA THR A 391 14.79 -13.69 -2.92
C THR A 391 15.98 -13.27 -3.78
N ARG A 392 16.64 -14.23 -4.46
CA ARG A 392 17.76 -13.95 -5.37
C ARG A 392 17.37 -12.96 -6.46
N ARG A 393 16.21 -13.16 -7.10
CA ARG A 393 15.69 -12.24 -8.11
C ARG A 393 15.50 -10.83 -7.57
N ARG A 394 14.85 -10.69 -6.41
CA ARG A 394 14.59 -9.37 -5.80
C ARG A 394 15.90 -8.67 -5.45
N ASN A 395 16.87 -9.41 -4.93
CA ASN A 395 18.19 -8.87 -4.58
C ASN A 395 18.97 -8.46 -5.83
N GLY A 396 18.94 -9.27 -6.90
CA GLY A 396 19.50 -8.90 -8.21
C GLY A 396 18.90 -7.61 -8.76
N VAL A 397 17.57 -7.45 -8.74
CA VAL A 397 16.93 -6.19 -9.18
C VAL A 397 17.32 -5.01 -8.28
N ARG A 398 17.47 -5.22 -6.97
CA ARG A 398 17.90 -4.18 -6.03
C ARG A 398 19.32 -3.70 -6.34
N GLN A 399 20.25 -4.62 -6.59
CA GLN A 399 21.63 -4.29 -6.92
C GLN A 399 21.74 -3.64 -8.30
N LEU A 400 21.03 -4.17 -9.31
CA LEU A 400 20.95 -3.54 -10.62
C LEU A 400 20.39 -2.11 -10.52
N SER A 401 19.32 -1.91 -9.74
CA SER A 401 18.75 -0.59 -9.47
C SER A 401 19.73 0.34 -8.76
N PHE A 402 20.65 -0.18 -7.94
CA PHE A 402 21.71 0.60 -7.30
C PHE A 402 22.76 1.07 -8.31
N GLU A 403 23.23 0.20 -9.20
CA GLU A 403 24.18 0.55 -10.26
C GLU A 403 23.60 1.56 -11.26
N LEU A 404 22.31 1.45 -11.56
CA LEU A 404 21.61 2.35 -12.47
C LEU A 404 21.32 3.75 -11.89
N ARG A 405 21.61 3.99 -10.61
CA ARG A 405 21.39 5.30 -9.97
C ARG A 405 22.18 6.42 -10.65
N GLU A 406 23.39 6.13 -11.14
CA GLU A 406 24.20 7.12 -11.86
C GLU A 406 23.50 7.62 -13.13
N ARG A 407 22.70 6.74 -13.75
CA ARG A 407 21.86 7.05 -14.93
C ARG A 407 20.48 7.60 -14.55
N ARG A 408 20.23 7.87 -13.26
CA ARG A 408 18.94 8.30 -12.71
C ARG A 408 17.79 7.34 -13.01
N ILE A 409 18.10 6.08 -13.28
CA ILE A 409 17.11 5.03 -13.48
C ILE A 409 16.91 4.33 -12.14
N ARG A 410 15.65 4.11 -11.76
CA ARG A 410 15.28 3.36 -10.57
C ARG A 410 14.33 2.24 -10.97
N LEU A 411 14.75 1.00 -10.76
CA LEU A 411 13.90 -0.16 -10.97
C LEU A 411 12.97 -0.34 -9.77
N ARG A 412 11.71 -0.70 -10.04
CA ARG A 412 10.77 -1.17 -9.02
C ARG A 412 11.11 -2.61 -8.67
N LEU A 413 11.10 -2.94 -7.38
CA LEU A 413 11.34 -4.33 -6.97
C LEU A 413 10.19 -5.24 -7.45
N PRO A 414 10.48 -6.47 -7.88
CA PRO A 414 9.45 -7.42 -8.29
C PRO A 414 8.52 -7.74 -7.13
N ARG A 415 7.22 -7.65 -7.38
CA ARG A 415 6.13 -7.97 -6.44
C ARG A 415 5.26 -9.14 -6.90
N ARG A 416 5.51 -9.67 -8.09
CA ARG A 416 4.72 -10.73 -8.71
C ARG A 416 5.52 -12.00 -8.84
N TYR A 417 4.83 -13.13 -9.00
CA TYR A 417 5.51 -14.39 -9.25
C TYR A 417 6.31 -14.36 -10.55
N ARG A 418 5.69 -13.89 -11.63
CA ARG A 418 6.35 -13.65 -12.91
C ARG A 418 6.93 -12.24 -12.94
N TYR A 419 8.14 -12.09 -13.49
CA TYR A 419 8.76 -10.80 -13.69
C TYR A 419 9.25 -10.68 -15.13
N ASP A 420 8.65 -9.75 -15.88
CA ASP A 420 9.03 -9.50 -17.26
C ASP A 420 10.43 -8.85 -17.32
N THR A 421 11.41 -9.63 -17.80
CA THR A 421 12.79 -9.18 -17.95
C THR A 421 13.07 -8.56 -19.32
N SER A 422 12.11 -8.55 -20.24
CA SER A 422 12.27 -7.95 -21.58
C SER A 422 12.55 -6.45 -21.48
N GLN A 423 11.94 -5.77 -20.50
CA GLN A 423 12.15 -4.36 -20.20
C GLN A 423 13.58 -4.05 -19.73
N LEU A 424 14.36 -5.07 -19.34
CA LEU A 424 15.75 -4.94 -18.92
C LEU A 424 16.74 -5.14 -20.08
N LEU A 425 16.28 -5.58 -21.27
CA LEU A 425 17.16 -5.88 -22.41
C LEU A 425 17.95 -4.66 -22.89
N GLY A 426 17.35 -3.46 -22.85
CA GLY A 426 18.00 -2.20 -23.26
C GLY A 426 19.06 -1.68 -22.29
N ILE A 427 19.34 -2.38 -21.19
CA ILE A 427 20.25 -1.95 -20.13
C ILE A 427 21.53 -2.82 -20.08
N GLY A 428 21.65 -3.82 -20.97
CA GLY A 428 22.64 -4.90 -20.91
C GLY A 428 24.12 -4.51 -20.78
N ASP A 429 24.50 -3.30 -21.21
CA ASP A 429 25.87 -2.79 -21.05
C ASP A 429 26.23 -2.43 -19.59
N VAL A 430 25.24 -2.41 -18.67
CA VAL A 430 25.42 -2.14 -17.23
C VAL A 430 24.86 -3.29 -16.40
N GLY A 431 25.67 -3.82 -15.48
CA GLY A 431 25.21 -4.79 -14.50
C GLY A 431 24.93 -6.19 -15.07
N GLY A 432 25.74 -6.63 -16.05
CA GLY A 432 25.60 -7.94 -16.69
C GLY A 432 25.55 -9.12 -15.71
N GLN A 433 26.29 -9.05 -14.59
CA GLN A 433 26.21 -10.04 -13.51
C GLN A 433 24.79 -10.10 -12.92
N TRP A 434 24.24 -8.97 -12.46
CA TRP A 434 22.92 -8.94 -11.83
C TRP A 434 21.79 -9.29 -12.80
N LEU A 435 21.92 -8.91 -14.08
CA LEU A 435 20.98 -9.32 -15.11
C LEU A 435 21.02 -10.84 -15.31
N GLY A 436 22.21 -11.45 -15.29
CA GLY A 436 22.39 -12.91 -15.28
C GLY A 436 21.73 -13.57 -14.06
N GLU A 437 21.91 -13.02 -12.87
CA GLU A 437 21.28 -13.52 -11.64
C GLU A 437 19.75 -13.44 -11.68
N ILE A 438 19.19 -12.32 -12.14
CA ILE A 438 17.73 -12.13 -12.29
C ILE A 438 17.17 -13.19 -13.25
N ARG A 439 17.82 -13.38 -14.41
CA ARG A 439 17.39 -14.36 -15.42
C ARG A 439 17.54 -15.80 -14.96
N GLY A 440 18.64 -16.12 -14.27
CA GLY A 440 18.84 -17.43 -13.67
C GLY A 440 17.73 -17.76 -12.67
N ALA A 441 17.39 -16.80 -11.81
CA ALA A 441 16.27 -16.97 -10.88
C ALA A 441 14.92 -17.14 -11.59
N GLU A 442 14.62 -16.37 -12.65
CA GLU A 442 13.40 -16.57 -13.47
C GLU A 442 13.33 -17.96 -14.11
N ARG A 443 14.47 -18.50 -14.55
CA ARG A 443 14.52 -19.85 -15.13
C ARG A 443 14.22 -20.90 -14.08
N ASP A 444 14.79 -20.77 -12.89
CA ASP A 444 14.56 -21.71 -11.79
C ASP A 444 13.07 -21.73 -11.38
N LEU A 445 12.41 -20.55 -11.37
CA LEU A 445 10.97 -20.42 -11.10
C LEU A 445 10.08 -21.21 -12.09
N ARG A 446 10.60 -21.65 -13.24
CA ARG A 446 9.83 -22.48 -14.19
C ARG A 446 9.92 -23.97 -13.89
N SER A 447 10.68 -24.39 -12.88
CA SER A 447 10.81 -25.81 -12.55
C SER A 447 9.49 -26.38 -11.95
N PRO A 448 9.10 -27.63 -12.30
CA PRO A 448 7.83 -28.19 -11.84
C PRO A 448 7.65 -28.24 -10.30
N PRO A 449 8.67 -28.60 -9.49
CA PRO A 449 8.52 -28.59 -8.03
C PRO A 449 8.27 -27.19 -7.45
N ILE A 450 8.88 -26.15 -8.04
CA ILE A 450 8.67 -24.76 -7.64
C ILE A 450 7.26 -24.30 -8.02
N LEU A 451 6.81 -24.60 -9.23
CA LEU A 451 5.46 -24.26 -9.69
C LEU A 451 4.40 -24.90 -8.79
N ALA A 452 4.55 -26.18 -8.46
CA ALA A 452 3.61 -26.87 -7.57
C ALA A 452 3.59 -26.27 -6.16
N ALA A 453 4.76 -25.87 -5.62
CA ALA A 453 4.84 -25.19 -4.34
C ALA A 453 4.21 -23.78 -4.38
N TRP A 454 4.44 -23.04 -5.47
CA TRP A 454 3.82 -21.74 -5.70
C TRP A 454 2.31 -21.86 -5.76
N ASP A 455 1.78 -22.78 -6.56
CA ASP A 455 0.33 -22.99 -6.73
C ASP A 455 -0.32 -23.36 -5.39
N ALA A 456 0.31 -24.23 -4.60
CA ALA A 456 -0.18 -24.62 -3.28
C ALA A 456 -0.31 -23.43 -2.32
N VAL A 457 0.76 -22.64 -2.16
CA VAL A 457 0.75 -21.47 -1.27
C VAL A 457 -0.21 -20.40 -1.82
N HIS A 458 -0.11 -20.08 -3.11
CA HIS A 458 -0.95 -19.07 -3.73
C HIS A 458 -2.44 -19.41 -3.63
N ALA A 459 -2.83 -20.66 -3.87
CA ALA A 459 -4.21 -21.12 -3.72
C ALA A 459 -4.70 -21.04 -2.26
N ALA A 460 -3.87 -21.43 -1.29
CA ALA A 460 -4.24 -21.36 0.13
C ALA A 460 -4.50 -19.93 0.60
N PHE A 461 -3.61 -18.99 0.23
CA PHE A 461 -3.79 -17.57 0.52
C PHE A 461 -4.98 -16.97 -0.24
N GLY A 462 -5.16 -17.32 -1.52
CA GLY A 462 -6.32 -16.94 -2.31
C GLY A 462 -7.64 -17.36 -1.66
N ALA A 463 -7.70 -18.59 -1.14
CA ALA A 463 -8.89 -19.09 -0.46
C ALA A 463 -9.13 -18.38 0.88
N SER A 464 -8.08 -18.12 1.67
CA SER A 464 -8.18 -17.39 2.94
C SER A 464 -8.69 -15.96 2.74
N VAL A 465 -8.16 -15.24 1.74
CA VAL A 465 -8.64 -13.89 1.41
C VAL A 465 -10.06 -13.95 0.83
N ALA A 466 -10.39 -14.94 -0.01
CA ALA A 466 -11.76 -15.09 -0.50
C ALA A 466 -12.79 -15.26 0.63
N GLU A 467 -12.47 -16.04 1.66
CA GLU A 467 -13.34 -16.22 2.83
C GLU A 467 -13.51 -14.93 3.64
N HIS A 468 -12.44 -14.13 3.78
CA HIS A 468 -12.49 -12.79 4.37
C HIS A 468 -13.46 -11.87 3.61
N GLU A 469 -13.33 -11.82 2.28
CA GLU A 469 -14.18 -10.98 1.43
C GLU A 469 -15.65 -11.47 1.38
N VAL A 470 -15.85 -12.79 1.42
CA VAL A 470 -17.19 -13.36 1.56
C VAL A 470 -17.82 -12.97 2.90
N GLN A 471 -17.04 -12.94 3.99
CA GLN A 471 -17.54 -12.50 5.29
C GLN A 471 -18.06 -11.05 5.24
N HIS A 472 -17.33 -10.14 4.59
CA HIS A 472 -17.83 -8.77 4.40
C HIS A 472 -19.22 -8.75 3.72
N ARG A 473 -19.43 -9.58 2.69
CA ARG A 473 -20.75 -9.67 2.03
C ARG A 473 -21.84 -10.11 3.01
N LEU A 474 -21.56 -11.15 3.79
CA LEU A 474 -22.51 -11.63 4.80
C LEU A 474 -22.81 -10.56 5.84
N ASP A 475 -21.80 -9.81 6.28
CA ASP A 475 -21.97 -8.73 7.25
C ASP A 475 -22.81 -7.57 6.72
N TYR A 476 -22.64 -7.19 5.44
CA TYR A 476 -23.49 -6.20 4.78
C TYR A 476 -24.94 -6.67 4.65
N GLU A 477 -25.16 -7.92 4.21
CA GLU A 477 -26.50 -8.49 4.05
C GLU A 477 -27.23 -8.68 5.39
N ASP A 478 -26.50 -9.05 6.44
CA ASP A 478 -27.06 -9.25 7.79
C ASP A 478 -27.30 -7.92 8.52
N GLY A 479 -26.89 -6.77 7.96
CA GLY A 479 -26.93 -5.48 8.63
C GLY A 479 -26.04 -5.43 9.89
N ARG A 480 -25.10 -6.37 10.03
CA ARG A 480 -24.27 -6.56 11.24
C ARG A 480 -23.42 -5.33 11.55
N LEU A 481 -23.07 -4.58 10.52
CA LEU A 481 -22.20 -3.43 10.62
C LEU A 481 -22.85 -2.20 11.27
N ALA A 482 -24.18 -2.21 11.45
CA ALA A 482 -24.91 -1.12 12.08
C ALA A 482 -24.52 -0.93 13.55
N ASN A 483 -24.13 -1.99 14.26
CA ASN A 483 -23.72 -1.91 15.67
C ASN A 483 -22.22 -2.19 15.80
N VAL A 484 -21.46 -1.20 16.27
CA VAL A 484 -20.01 -1.32 16.52
C VAL A 484 -19.79 -1.97 17.88
N PRO A 485 -19.00 -3.05 17.99
CA PRO A 485 -18.64 -3.63 19.28
C PRO A 485 -17.96 -2.61 20.20
N GLU A 486 -18.25 -2.66 21.50
CA GLU A 486 -17.78 -1.66 22.48
C GLU A 486 -16.26 -1.46 22.43
N VAL A 487 -15.50 -2.54 22.35
CA VAL A 487 -14.02 -2.52 22.24
C VAL A 487 -13.54 -1.71 21.03
N LEU A 488 -14.26 -1.72 19.91
CA LEU A 488 -13.92 -0.94 18.74
C LEU A 488 -14.46 0.50 18.82
N ALA A 489 -15.66 0.68 19.37
CA ALA A 489 -16.31 1.97 19.53
C ALA A 489 -15.46 2.94 20.38
N GLN A 490 -14.69 2.42 21.34
CA GLN A 490 -13.71 3.19 22.13
C GLN A 490 -12.66 3.91 21.26
N TYR A 491 -12.38 3.40 20.05
CA TYR A 491 -11.35 3.94 19.17
C TYR A 491 -11.88 4.71 17.97
N THR A 492 -13.05 4.31 17.46
CA THR A 492 -13.65 4.87 16.25
C THR A 492 -14.86 5.75 16.51
N GLY A 493 -15.43 5.69 17.72
CA GLY A 493 -16.81 6.09 17.99
C GLY A 493 -17.81 5.07 17.46
N GLU A 494 -19.10 5.36 17.67
CA GLU A 494 -20.22 4.58 17.13
C GLU A 494 -20.41 4.87 15.63
N THR A 495 -21.15 3.98 14.97
CA THR A 495 -21.56 4.03 13.54
C THR A 495 -22.57 5.11 13.26
N GLU A 496 -23.45 5.42 14.21
CA GLU A 496 -24.45 6.48 14.07
C GLU A 496 -24.19 7.55 15.14
N SER A 497 -24.10 8.81 14.71
CA SER A 497 -24.39 9.96 15.59
C SER A 497 -25.50 10.74 14.93
N GLU A 498 -26.46 11.24 15.73
CA GLU A 498 -27.79 11.84 15.43
C GLU A 498 -28.16 12.27 13.98
N ASP A 499 -27.23 12.64 13.10
CA ASP A 499 -27.46 13.00 11.68
C ASP A 499 -26.46 12.41 10.65
N ARG A 500 -25.47 11.56 11.03
CA ARG A 500 -24.40 11.08 10.13
C ARG A 500 -23.90 9.66 10.43
N VAL A 501 -23.69 8.89 9.36
CA VAL A 501 -23.01 7.59 9.40
C VAL A 501 -21.50 7.79 9.51
N ASN A 502 -20.90 7.29 10.58
CA ASN A 502 -19.47 7.20 10.77
C ASN A 502 -18.89 6.04 9.94
N ARG A 503 -18.71 6.28 8.63
CA ARG A 503 -18.16 5.32 7.66
C ARG A 503 -16.82 4.71 8.08
N ARG A 504 -16.06 5.38 8.96
CA ARG A 504 -14.79 4.86 9.48
C ARG A 504 -15.03 3.74 10.49
N ALA A 505 -15.95 3.95 11.43
CA ALA A 505 -16.32 2.95 12.42
C ALA A 505 -16.98 1.74 11.74
N GLU A 506 -17.89 1.98 10.80
CA GLU A 506 -18.53 0.93 9.99
C GLU A 506 -17.49 0.06 9.26
N ARG A 507 -16.54 0.68 8.56
CA ARG A 507 -15.47 -0.06 7.87
C ARG A 507 -14.57 -0.82 8.85
N ALA A 508 -14.18 -0.20 9.96
CA ALA A 508 -13.35 -0.88 10.94
C ALA A 508 -14.10 -2.07 11.58
N ASN A 509 -15.42 -1.97 11.74
CA ASN A 509 -16.28 -3.05 12.22
C ASN A 509 -16.32 -4.20 11.20
N ALA A 510 -16.47 -3.87 9.92
CA ALA A 510 -16.43 -4.84 8.84
C ALA A 510 -15.10 -5.61 8.80
N GLU A 511 -13.97 -4.90 8.89
CA GLU A 511 -12.64 -5.50 8.93
C GLU A 511 -12.45 -6.38 10.19
N LEU A 512 -12.92 -5.92 11.36
CA LEU A 512 -12.82 -6.69 12.60
C LEU A 512 -13.57 -8.03 12.49
N SER A 513 -14.80 -8.02 11.98
CA SER A 513 -15.58 -9.23 11.73
C SER A 513 -14.89 -10.14 10.73
N ALA A 514 -14.44 -9.61 9.59
CA ALA A 514 -13.81 -10.37 8.52
C ALA A 514 -12.48 -11.02 8.95
N TYR A 515 -11.62 -10.31 9.68
CA TYR A 515 -10.35 -10.87 10.17
C TYR A 515 -10.55 -11.95 11.23
N LEU A 516 -11.44 -11.74 12.21
CA LEU A 516 -11.76 -12.77 13.20
C LEU A 516 -12.35 -14.02 12.53
N SER A 517 -13.24 -13.83 11.55
CA SER A 517 -13.80 -14.92 10.73
C SER A 517 -12.71 -15.66 9.94
N GLN A 518 -11.78 -14.93 9.32
CA GLN A 518 -10.66 -15.51 8.57
C GLN A 518 -9.76 -16.39 9.46
N ILE A 519 -9.39 -15.90 10.66
CA ILE A 519 -8.58 -16.65 11.62
C ILE A 519 -9.34 -17.90 12.11
N ALA A 520 -10.63 -17.76 12.39
CA ALA A 520 -11.48 -18.83 12.92
C ALA A 520 -11.79 -19.97 11.92
N ARG A 521 -11.54 -19.77 10.62
CA ARG A 521 -11.86 -20.76 9.57
C ARG A 521 -10.65 -21.53 9.09
N ARG A 522 -9.44 -20.97 9.26
CA ARG A 522 -8.21 -21.50 8.66
C ARG A 522 -7.15 -21.74 9.74
N PRO A 523 -7.27 -22.81 10.54
CA PRO A 523 -6.30 -23.12 11.59
C PRO A 523 -4.87 -23.28 11.05
N ALA A 524 -4.72 -23.82 9.83
CA ALA A 524 -3.43 -23.94 9.15
C ALA A 524 -2.77 -22.60 8.74
N MET A 525 -3.50 -21.48 8.85
CA MET A 525 -3.04 -20.14 8.48
C MET A 525 -3.40 -19.09 9.55
N ALA A 526 -3.72 -19.52 10.77
CA ALA A 526 -4.22 -18.65 11.82
C ALA A 526 -3.16 -17.61 12.25
N ARG A 527 -1.89 -18.02 12.37
CA ARG A 527 -0.79 -17.12 12.74
C ARG A 527 -0.44 -16.16 11.61
N THR A 528 -0.42 -16.65 10.38
CA THR A 528 -0.22 -15.79 9.19
C THR A 528 -1.30 -14.72 9.10
N SER A 529 -2.55 -15.07 9.36
CA SER A 529 -3.67 -14.11 9.36
C SER A 529 -3.49 -13.06 10.47
N LEU A 530 -3.09 -13.47 11.68
CA LEU A 530 -2.75 -12.54 12.77
C LEU A 530 -1.57 -11.63 12.42
N ILE A 531 -0.51 -12.15 11.79
CA ILE A 531 0.63 -11.35 11.34
C ILE A 531 0.22 -10.34 10.27
N HIS A 532 -0.66 -10.74 9.34
CA HIS A 532 -1.20 -9.83 8.34
C HIS A 532 -1.93 -8.65 8.99
N VAL A 533 -2.81 -8.91 9.96
CA VAL A 533 -3.49 -7.86 10.74
C VAL A 533 -2.48 -7.01 11.51
N ALA A 534 -1.52 -7.64 12.20
CA ALA A 534 -0.48 -6.95 12.94
C ALA A 534 0.34 -6.02 12.04
N SER A 535 0.56 -6.35 10.77
CA SER A 535 1.32 -5.51 9.85
C SER A 535 0.73 -4.10 9.65
N PHE A 536 -0.59 -3.94 9.77
CA PHE A 536 -1.24 -2.61 9.77
C PHE A 536 -0.91 -1.81 11.04
N LEU A 537 -0.80 -2.50 12.18
CA LEU A 537 -0.42 -1.91 13.46
C LEU A 537 1.08 -1.55 13.49
N MET A 538 1.90 -2.35 12.80
CA MET A 538 3.34 -2.16 12.71
C MET A 538 3.78 -1.13 11.66
N SER A 539 2.84 -0.58 10.88
CA SER A 539 3.07 0.44 9.85
C SER A 539 2.43 1.77 10.22
N ARG A 540 3.24 2.80 10.50
CA ARG A 540 2.73 4.12 10.92
C ARG A 540 1.83 4.77 9.86
N ASP A 541 2.15 4.56 8.59
CA ASP A 541 1.35 5.03 7.47
C ASP A 541 -0.05 4.41 7.41
N ALA A 542 -0.24 3.22 8.02
CA ALA A 542 -1.51 2.52 8.06
C ALA A 542 -2.37 2.86 9.28
N TRP A 543 -1.85 3.54 10.31
CA TRP A 543 -2.56 3.77 11.58
C TRP A 543 -3.90 4.52 11.47
N ARG A 544 -4.13 5.22 10.37
CA ARG A 544 -5.40 5.94 10.14
C ARG A 544 -6.44 5.11 9.42
N MET A 545 -6.04 3.97 8.89
CA MET A 545 -6.86 3.09 8.07
C MET A 545 -7.79 2.23 8.96
N PRO A 546 -8.99 1.88 8.49
CA PRO A 546 -9.93 1.03 9.25
C PRO A 546 -9.30 -0.27 9.77
N GLU A 547 -8.42 -0.89 8.99
CA GLU A 547 -7.74 -2.16 9.29
C GLU A 547 -6.83 -2.03 10.52
N ALA A 548 -6.25 -0.86 10.77
CA ALA A 548 -5.46 -0.62 11.97
C ALA A 548 -6.34 -0.53 13.23
N TYR A 549 -7.54 0.03 13.14
CA TYR A 549 -8.47 0.06 14.29
C TYR A 549 -9.08 -1.31 14.55
N ALA A 550 -9.47 -2.02 13.48
CA ALA A 550 -9.87 -3.41 13.55
C ALA A 550 -8.78 -4.28 14.19
N GLY A 551 -7.51 -4.09 13.80
CA GLY A 551 -6.39 -4.80 14.39
C GLY A 551 -6.21 -4.53 15.88
N VAL A 552 -6.31 -3.27 16.33
CA VAL A 552 -6.25 -2.95 17.76
C VAL A 552 -7.37 -3.67 18.52
N ALA A 553 -8.61 -3.52 18.07
CA ALA A 553 -9.76 -4.16 18.70
C ALA A 553 -9.67 -5.69 18.70
N LEU A 554 -9.16 -6.29 17.62
CA LEU A 554 -8.94 -7.73 17.49
C LEU A 554 -7.95 -8.25 18.52
N PHE A 555 -6.76 -7.63 18.62
CA PHE A 555 -5.74 -8.06 19.59
C PHE A 555 -6.20 -7.89 21.04
N GLU A 556 -6.90 -6.80 21.35
CA GLU A 556 -7.47 -6.57 22.67
C GLU A 556 -8.57 -7.58 23.00
N ALA A 557 -9.53 -7.80 22.09
CA ALA A 557 -10.61 -8.75 22.31
C ALA A 557 -10.10 -10.19 22.48
N MET A 558 -9.13 -10.61 21.64
CA MET A 558 -8.52 -11.94 21.78
C MET A 558 -7.68 -12.07 23.05
N ALA A 559 -6.99 -11.01 23.50
CA ALA A 559 -6.25 -11.02 24.76
C ALA A 559 -7.20 -11.16 25.96
N ASN A 560 -8.29 -10.41 25.97
CA ASN A 560 -9.32 -10.51 27.00
C ASN A 560 -9.96 -11.90 27.05
N GLU A 561 -10.37 -12.46 25.92
CA GLU A 561 -10.93 -13.81 25.81
C GLU A 561 -9.91 -14.90 26.23
N ALA A 562 -8.62 -14.67 26.01
CA ALA A 562 -7.54 -15.59 26.41
C ALA A 562 -7.05 -15.39 27.86
N GLY A 563 -7.57 -14.41 28.60
CA GLY A 563 -7.06 -14.05 29.93
C GLY A 563 -5.59 -13.61 29.90
N ILE A 564 -5.19 -12.84 28.89
CA ILE A 564 -3.88 -12.21 28.79
C ILE A 564 -4.01 -10.79 29.32
N GLU A 565 -3.42 -10.50 30.48
CA GLU A 565 -3.35 -9.13 30.99
C GLU A 565 -2.57 -8.25 30.00
N HIS A 566 -3.05 -7.03 29.76
CA HIS A 566 -2.40 -6.09 28.87
C HIS A 566 -2.60 -4.62 29.28
N ALA A 567 -1.64 -3.79 28.88
CA ALA A 567 -1.75 -2.34 28.94
C ALA A 567 -2.64 -1.81 27.80
N PRO A 568 -3.06 -0.53 27.84
CA PRO A 568 -3.81 0.07 26.73
C PRO A 568 -3.04 0.01 25.41
N LEU A 569 -3.69 -0.48 24.35
CA LEU A 569 -3.08 -0.60 23.02
C LEU A 569 -3.00 0.73 22.28
N ILE A 570 -3.75 1.73 22.72
CA ILE A 570 -3.59 3.13 22.28
C ILE A 570 -3.22 3.99 23.48
N ALA A 571 -2.04 4.60 23.43
CA ALA A 571 -1.57 5.56 24.42
C ALA A 571 -1.15 6.85 23.74
N ARG A 572 -1.59 8.00 24.26
CA ARG A 572 -1.26 9.33 23.69
C ARG A 572 -1.55 9.41 22.18
N ARG A 573 -2.70 8.87 21.77
CA ARG A 573 -3.17 8.80 20.36
C ARG A 573 -2.22 8.03 19.42
N ARG A 574 -1.45 7.08 19.93
CA ARG A 574 -0.54 6.22 19.16
C ARG A 574 -0.76 4.77 19.53
N ILE A 575 -0.60 3.89 18.55
CA ILE A 575 -0.63 2.44 18.79
C ILE A 575 0.64 2.05 19.54
N VAL A 576 0.47 1.37 20.68
CA VAL A 576 1.57 0.85 21.50
C VAL A 576 2.05 -0.47 20.90
N ARG A 577 2.86 -0.38 19.84
CA ARG A 577 3.31 -1.54 19.04
C ARG A 577 4.00 -2.63 19.86
N ALA A 578 4.80 -2.24 20.86
CA ALA A 578 5.46 -3.19 21.76
C ALA A 578 4.45 -4.05 22.55
N GLU A 579 3.30 -3.48 22.91
CA GLU A 579 2.26 -4.20 23.65
C GLU A 579 1.51 -5.16 22.73
N VAL A 580 1.20 -4.74 21.49
CA VAL A 580 0.65 -5.62 20.46
C VAL A 580 1.60 -6.80 20.18
N ALA A 581 2.89 -6.53 20.05
CA ALA A 581 3.91 -7.56 19.87
C ALA A 581 3.96 -8.55 21.06
N ARG A 582 3.85 -8.05 22.30
CA ARG A 582 3.79 -8.89 23.50
C ARG A 582 2.56 -9.79 23.50
N ILE A 583 1.37 -9.25 23.21
CA ILE A 583 0.13 -10.03 23.10
C ILE A 583 0.28 -11.12 22.03
N TYR A 584 0.80 -10.77 20.85
CA TYR A 584 1.08 -11.75 19.79
C TYR A 584 2.01 -12.88 20.30
N GLY A 585 3.09 -12.51 21.00
CA GLY A 585 4.03 -13.43 21.62
C GLY A 585 3.38 -14.39 22.63
N GLU A 586 2.43 -13.91 23.43
CA GLU A 586 1.70 -14.77 24.38
C GLU A 586 0.67 -15.67 23.68
N LEU A 587 -0.08 -15.13 22.72
CA LEU A 587 -1.04 -15.90 21.94
C LEU A 587 -0.36 -17.08 21.22
N ARG A 588 0.78 -16.85 20.56
CA ARG A 588 1.53 -17.93 19.86
C ARG A 588 2.11 -18.99 20.81
N GLN A 589 2.42 -18.61 22.06
CA GLN A 589 2.95 -19.53 23.05
C GLN A 589 1.85 -20.40 23.68
N ARG A 590 0.67 -19.82 23.92
CA ARG A 590 -0.46 -20.52 24.53
C ARG A 590 -1.24 -21.39 23.55
N TYR A 591 -1.26 -21.01 22.27
CA TYR A 591 -2.12 -21.63 21.26
C TYR A 591 -1.37 -22.02 19.98
N ASP A 592 -1.69 -23.21 19.47
CA ASP A 592 -1.39 -23.61 18.10
C ASP A 592 -2.45 -23.05 17.12
N GLY A 593 -2.39 -23.45 15.85
CA GLY A 593 -3.33 -22.96 14.84
C GLY A 593 -4.80 -23.27 15.14
N GLU A 594 -5.08 -24.47 15.65
CA GLU A 594 -6.44 -24.89 16.05
C GLU A 594 -6.93 -24.10 17.27
N GLY A 595 -6.06 -23.92 18.28
CA GLY A 595 -6.37 -23.12 19.46
C GLY A 595 -6.65 -21.66 19.14
N LEU A 596 -5.86 -21.05 18.24
CA LEU A 596 -6.07 -19.67 17.78
C LEU A 596 -7.35 -19.53 16.96
N SER A 597 -7.63 -20.50 16.09
CA SER A 597 -8.88 -20.56 15.32
C SER A 597 -10.10 -20.61 16.24
N ALA A 598 -10.08 -21.52 17.23
CA ALA A 598 -11.16 -21.62 18.22
C ALA A 598 -11.30 -20.35 19.08
N LEU A 599 -10.18 -19.73 19.47
CA LEU A 599 -10.16 -18.46 20.21
C LEU A 599 -10.80 -17.32 19.40
N ALA A 600 -10.43 -17.17 18.12
CA ALA A 600 -11.00 -16.17 17.24
C ALA A 600 -12.50 -16.39 17.03
N GLY A 601 -12.94 -17.64 16.88
CA GLY A 601 -14.36 -17.99 16.76
C GLY A 601 -15.19 -17.61 17.99
N ARG A 602 -14.68 -17.87 19.21
CA ARG A 602 -15.33 -17.43 20.46
C ARG A 602 -15.32 -15.92 20.60
N THR A 603 -14.19 -15.27 20.29
CA THR A 603 -14.06 -13.81 20.31
C THR A 603 -15.08 -13.16 19.37
N TRP A 604 -15.21 -13.66 18.14
CA TRP A 604 -16.23 -13.20 17.20
C TRP A 604 -17.65 -13.37 17.78
N ALA A 605 -17.95 -14.54 18.34
CA ALA A 605 -19.26 -14.80 18.91
C ALA A 605 -19.60 -13.89 20.10
N ALA A 606 -18.62 -13.58 20.94
CA ALA A 606 -18.77 -12.66 22.06
C ALA A 606 -19.06 -11.22 21.59
N LEU A 607 -18.38 -10.76 20.53
CA LEU A 607 -18.55 -9.40 20.01
C LEU A 607 -19.85 -9.20 19.24
N TYR A 608 -20.29 -10.21 18.47
CA TYR A 608 -21.43 -10.08 17.55
C TYR A 608 -22.69 -10.82 17.99
N GLY A 609 -22.65 -11.54 19.13
CA GLY A 609 -23.81 -12.22 19.70
C GLY A 609 -24.36 -13.37 18.85
N ALA A 610 -23.55 -13.91 17.93
CA ALA A 610 -23.96 -14.95 16.97
C ALA A 610 -22.83 -15.96 16.76
N THR A 611 -23.11 -17.07 16.08
CA THR A 611 -22.07 -18.00 15.62
C THR A 611 -21.70 -17.71 14.15
N LEU A 612 -20.44 -17.95 13.80
CA LEU A 612 -19.99 -17.81 12.42
C LEU A 612 -20.74 -18.79 11.51
N THR A 613 -21.39 -18.26 10.47
CA THR A 613 -22.00 -19.09 9.42
C THR A 613 -20.91 -19.83 8.66
N PRO A 614 -20.95 -21.17 8.50
CA PRO A 614 -19.94 -21.88 7.69
C PRO A 614 -19.88 -21.33 6.26
N ILE A 615 -18.68 -21.10 5.73
CA ILE A 615 -18.43 -20.66 4.36
C ILE A 615 -17.70 -21.79 3.66
N ALA A 616 -18.21 -22.23 2.52
CA ALA A 616 -17.58 -23.28 1.71
C ALA A 616 -17.68 -22.92 0.23
N LEU A 617 -16.67 -23.30 -0.56
CA LEU A 617 -16.75 -23.21 -2.01
C LEU A 617 -17.85 -24.17 -2.52
N ALA A 618 -18.76 -23.66 -3.36
CA ALA A 618 -19.76 -24.49 -4.02
C ALA A 618 -19.03 -25.52 -4.91
N ARG A 619 -19.39 -26.80 -4.77
CA ARG A 619 -18.87 -27.88 -5.60
C ARG A 619 -19.45 -27.87 -7.00
#